data_AF-A0A941YCA2-F1
#
_entry.id   AF-A0A941YCA2-F1
#
_cell.length_a   1.000
_cell.length_b   1.000
_cell.length_c   1.000
_cell.angle_alpha   90.00
_cell.angle_beta   90.00
_cell.angle_gamma   90.00
#
_symmetry.space_group_name_H-M   'P 1'
#
loop_
_entity.id
_entity.type
_entity.pdbx_description
1 polymer ?
#
loop_
_entity_poly.entity_id
_entity_poly.type
_entity_poly.pdbx_seq_one_letter_code
_entity_poly.pdbx_strand_id
1 'polypeptide(L)'
;MKRLLTFVLIAMAVGANAQFGMGTSMFDESYRPFAVIQRRDVRVELKVTPEQSKQIDGLIQAFANQPKSKTPAAGLAFSGAIDKTEKDILAVLNDEQRQRLSEIRVQIKGATSLSDDDVATELKLTDDQKASIKKRRSEATSQLVRELQKPKHGQLDKVMEDISKQEEKDLLAMLTDDQRDSLTKLAGKPFKDARPKGMWPI
;
A
#
# COMPACT_ATOMS: atom_id res chain seq x y z
N MET A 1 -25.73 46.19 35.13
CA MET A 1 -25.81 45.26 33.98
C MET A 1 -25.05 45.84 32.78
N LYS A 2 -23.78 45.44 32.60
CA LYS A 2 -23.01 45.66 31.36
C LYS A 2 -22.20 44.37 31.13
N ARG A 3 -22.48 43.68 30.03
CA ARG A 3 -21.91 42.36 29.68
C ARG A 3 -20.47 42.56 29.20
N LEU A 4 -19.51 41.87 29.84
CA LEU A 4 -18.15 41.71 29.33
C LEU A 4 -18.19 40.74 28.14
N LEU A 5 -17.73 41.16 26.97
CA LEU A 5 -17.37 40.26 25.87
C LEU A 5 -15.96 39.73 26.14
N THR A 6 -15.86 38.44 26.48
CA THR A 6 -14.58 37.72 26.49
C THR A 6 -14.33 37.16 25.09
N PHE A 7 -13.39 37.75 24.37
CA PHE A 7 -12.84 37.15 23.15
C PHE A 7 -11.90 36.01 23.55
N VAL A 8 -12.34 34.76 23.36
CA VAL A 8 -11.46 33.60 23.44
C VAL A 8 -10.80 33.42 22.07
N LEU A 9 -9.55 33.85 21.97
CA LEU A 9 -8.64 33.55 20.87
C LEU A 9 -8.21 32.08 21.02
N ILE A 10 -8.88 31.16 20.31
CA ILE A 10 -8.39 29.79 20.15
C ILE A 10 -7.31 29.84 19.07
N ALA A 11 -6.06 29.97 19.51
CA ALA A 11 -4.90 29.70 18.67
C ALA A 11 -4.89 28.19 18.35
N MET A 12 -5.32 27.82 17.14
CA MET A 12 -5.05 26.50 16.59
C MET A 12 -3.56 26.42 16.28
N ALA A 13 -2.76 25.99 17.26
CA ALA A 13 -1.46 25.41 16.98
C ALA A 13 -1.70 24.12 16.20
N VAL A 14 -1.58 24.19 14.87
CA VAL A 14 -1.53 23.01 14.00
C VAL A 14 -0.20 22.33 14.31
N GLY A 15 -0.22 21.44 15.31
CA GLY A 15 0.84 20.48 15.54
C GLY A 15 0.89 19.56 14.33
N ALA A 16 1.84 19.83 13.43
CA ALA A 16 2.29 18.87 12.44
C ALA A 16 2.99 17.75 13.20
N ASN A 17 2.23 16.70 13.57
CA ASN A 17 2.70 15.33 13.76
C ASN A 17 1.50 14.44 14.10
N ALA A 18 1.45 13.27 13.48
CA ALA A 18 0.44 12.21 13.60
C ALA A 18 -0.87 12.38 12.79
N GLN A 19 -0.75 12.48 11.46
CA GLN A 19 -1.66 11.73 10.56
C GLN A 19 -1.02 10.36 10.27
N PHE A 20 -0.81 9.57 11.31
CA PHE A 20 -0.48 8.16 11.18
C PHE A 20 -1.78 7.39 10.84
N GLY A 21 -1.82 6.71 9.69
CA GLY A 21 -2.76 5.60 9.44
C GLY A 21 -4.11 5.86 8.76
N MET A 22 -4.34 7.00 8.10
CA MET A 22 -5.57 7.25 7.31
C MET A 22 -5.27 7.62 5.85
N GLY A 23 -4.30 6.93 5.23
CA GLY A 23 -3.83 7.23 3.87
C GLY A 23 -3.77 6.03 2.92
N THR A 24 -3.83 4.80 3.42
CA THR A 24 -3.84 3.60 2.58
C THR A 24 -5.24 3.44 1.98
N SER A 25 -5.35 3.58 0.66
CA SER A 25 -6.59 3.26 -0.03
C SER A 25 -6.86 1.75 0.11
N MET A 26 -8.11 1.29 -0.01
CA MET A 26 -8.41 -0.15 -0.06
C MET A 26 -7.58 -0.90 -1.13
N PHE A 27 -7.16 -0.19 -2.18
CA PHE A 27 -6.27 -0.71 -3.21
C PHE A 27 -4.83 -0.91 -2.71
N ASP A 28 -4.34 -0.06 -1.80
CA ASP A 28 -2.99 -0.16 -1.23
C ASP A 28 -2.87 -1.30 -0.19
N GLU A 29 -3.95 -1.51 0.58
CA GLU A 29 -4.07 -2.64 1.52
C GLU A 29 -3.97 -4.01 0.81
N SER A 30 -4.35 -4.06 -0.47
CA SER A 30 -4.33 -5.30 -1.28
C SER A 30 -2.92 -5.79 -1.63
N TYR A 31 -1.89 -4.97 -1.38
CA TYR A 31 -0.48 -5.30 -1.68
C TYR A 31 0.42 -5.41 -0.44
N ARG A 32 -0.21 -5.44 0.73
CA ARG A 32 0.48 -5.67 2.00
C ARG A 32 1.06 -7.08 2.08
N PRO A 33 2.13 -7.32 2.86
CA PRO A 33 2.64 -8.67 3.10
C PRO A 33 1.53 -9.67 3.46
N PHE A 34 0.57 -9.26 4.31
CA PHE A 34 -0.61 -10.06 4.65
C PHE A 34 -1.43 -10.51 3.43
N ALA A 35 -1.64 -9.65 2.44
CA ALA A 35 -2.41 -9.98 1.25
C ALA A 35 -1.59 -10.78 0.23
N VAL A 36 -0.34 -10.39 0.01
CA VAL A 36 0.53 -10.95 -1.05
C VAL A 36 0.94 -12.40 -0.72
N ILE A 37 1.21 -12.72 0.55
CA ILE A 37 1.57 -14.08 0.98
C ILE A 37 0.44 -15.09 0.77
N GLN A 38 -0.80 -14.64 0.57
CA GLN A 38 -1.93 -15.53 0.31
C GLN A 38 -1.95 -16.06 -1.12
N ARG A 39 -1.21 -15.43 -2.05
CA ARG A 39 -1.12 -15.93 -3.43
C ARG A 39 -0.30 -17.22 -3.48
N ARG A 40 -0.81 -18.22 -4.20
CA ARG A 40 -0.17 -19.54 -4.32
C ARG A 40 1.20 -19.45 -5.01
N ASP A 41 1.30 -18.68 -6.08
CA ASP A 41 2.54 -18.47 -6.84
C ASP A 41 3.64 -17.85 -5.97
N VAL A 42 3.28 -16.89 -5.12
CA VAL A 42 4.19 -16.28 -4.14
C VAL A 42 4.68 -17.32 -3.14
N ARG A 43 3.78 -18.13 -2.55
CA ARG A 43 4.20 -19.18 -1.61
C ARG A 43 5.14 -20.21 -2.25
N VAL A 44 4.91 -20.55 -3.52
CA VAL A 44 5.79 -21.44 -4.29
C VAL A 44 7.17 -20.81 -4.49
N GLU A 45 7.22 -19.55 -4.92
CA GLU A 45 8.48 -18.80 -5.13
C GLU A 45 9.28 -18.66 -3.83
N LEU A 46 8.60 -18.36 -2.72
CA LEU A 46 9.19 -18.28 -1.38
C LEU A 46 9.53 -19.65 -0.78
N LYS A 47 9.17 -20.74 -1.45
CA LYS A 47 9.35 -22.12 -0.96
C LYS A 47 8.80 -22.29 0.47
N VAL A 48 7.63 -21.70 0.74
CA VAL A 48 6.96 -21.80 2.04
C VAL A 48 6.76 -23.27 2.38
N THR A 49 7.26 -23.73 3.52
CA THR A 49 7.15 -25.14 3.91
C THR A 49 5.71 -25.50 4.30
N PRO A 50 5.34 -26.79 4.34
CA PRO A 50 4.03 -27.21 4.84
C PRO A 50 3.72 -26.68 6.24
N GLU A 51 4.72 -26.68 7.13
CA GLU A 51 4.61 -26.17 8.50
C GLU A 51 4.34 -24.66 8.52
N GLN A 52 5.13 -23.90 7.75
CA GLN A 52 4.94 -22.45 7.62
C GLN A 52 3.56 -22.13 7.02
N SER A 53 3.13 -22.87 5.98
CA SER A 53 1.81 -22.69 5.38
C SER A 53 0.72 -22.91 6.42
N LYS A 54 0.80 -23.98 7.21
CA LYS A 54 -0.17 -24.26 8.27
C LYS A 54 -0.23 -23.13 9.31
N GLN A 55 0.91 -22.57 9.70
CA GLN A 55 0.96 -21.44 10.64
C GLN A 55 0.35 -20.17 10.04
N ILE A 56 0.74 -19.81 8.81
CA ILE A 56 0.21 -18.64 8.09
C ILE A 56 -1.30 -18.76 7.90
N ASP A 57 -1.80 -19.93 7.49
CA ASP A 57 -3.23 -20.17 7.28
C ASP A 57 -4.01 -20.10 8.60
N GLY A 58 -3.43 -20.59 9.69
CA GLY A 58 -3.99 -20.43 11.04
C GLY A 58 -4.09 -18.96 11.47
N LEU A 59 -3.08 -18.15 11.20
CA LEU A 59 -3.09 -16.71 11.48
C LEU A 59 -4.15 -15.96 10.65
N ILE A 60 -4.26 -16.27 9.35
CA ILE A 60 -5.28 -15.69 8.47
C ILE A 60 -6.68 -16.11 8.92
N GLN A 61 -6.89 -17.37 9.30
CA GLN A 61 -8.17 -17.86 9.79
C GLN A 61 -8.55 -17.19 11.12
N ALA A 62 -7.59 -17.02 12.03
CA ALA A 62 -7.81 -16.30 13.29
C ALA A 62 -8.22 -14.85 13.04
N PHE A 63 -7.59 -14.16 12.08
CA PHE A 63 -7.98 -12.83 11.63
C PHE A 63 -9.41 -12.83 11.03
N ALA A 64 -9.71 -13.76 10.12
CA ALA A 64 -11.01 -13.84 9.46
C ALA A 64 -12.18 -14.10 10.43
N ASN A 65 -11.91 -14.81 11.53
CA ASN A 65 -12.88 -15.11 12.58
C ASN A 65 -13.07 -13.97 13.59
N GLN A 66 -12.34 -12.86 13.49
CA GLN A 66 -12.53 -11.73 14.38
C GLN A 66 -13.93 -11.09 14.18
N PRO A 67 -14.59 -10.63 15.25
CA PRO A 67 -15.88 -9.97 15.14
C PRO A 67 -15.82 -8.76 14.20
N LYS A 68 -16.61 -8.79 13.13
CA LYS A 68 -16.74 -7.66 12.21
C LYS A 68 -17.63 -6.60 12.85
N SER A 69 -17.09 -5.42 13.15
CA SER A 69 -17.86 -4.26 13.58
C SER A 69 -17.99 -3.26 12.43
N LYS A 70 -19.12 -2.53 12.38
CA LYS A 70 -19.47 -1.59 11.30
C LYS A 70 -19.27 -0.12 11.68
N THR A 71 -18.60 0.16 12.81
CA THR A 71 -18.37 1.54 13.27
C THR A 71 -17.06 2.10 12.68
N PRO A 72 -16.87 3.43 12.62
CA PRO A 72 -15.56 4.00 12.26
C PRO A 72 -14.42 3.52 13.17
N ALA A 73 -14.69 3.35 14.47
CA ALA A 73 -13.74 2.74 15.42
C ALA A 73 -13.38 1.29 15.04
N ALA A 74 -14.30 0.56 14.41
CA ALA A 74 -14.04 -0.76 13.89
C ALA A 74 -13.05 -0.75 12.71
N GLY A 75 -13.06 0.30 11.88
CA GLY A 75 -12.10 0.45 10.79
C GLY A 75 -10.66 0.56 11.29
N LEU A 76 -10.42 1.38 12.32
CA LEU A 76 -9.12 1.48 12.97
C LEU A 76 -8.71 0.17 13.65
N ALA A 77 -9.65 -0.46 14.37
CA ALA A 77 -9.41 -1.76 15.00
C ALA A 77 -9.08 -2.86 13.96
N PHE A 78 -9.73 -2.82 12.80
CA PHE A 78 -9.49 -3.74 11.68
C PHE A 78 -8.09 -3.53 11.08
N SER A 79 -7.69 -2.29 10.81
CA SER A 79 -6.33 -1.97 10.33
C SER A 79 -5.26 -2.43 11.32
N GLY A 80 -5.42 -2.13 12.62
CA GLY A 80 -4.49 -2.58 13.65
C GLY A 80 -4.43 -4.10 13.79
N ALA A 81 -5.56 -4.79 13.55
CA ALA A 81 -5.58 -6.26 13.49
C ALA A 81 -4.80 -6.81 12.28
N ILE A 82 -4.90 -6.17 11.11
CA ILE A 82 -4.08 -6.52 9.94
C ILE A 82 -2.60 -6.33 10.27
N ASP A 83 -2.20 -5.18 10.82
CA ASP A 83 -0.80 -4.90 11.16
C ASP A 83 -0.22 -5.95 12.12
N LYS A 84 -1.03 -6.38 13.09
CA LYS A 84 -0.64 -7.43 14.03
C LYS A 84 -0.48 -8.77 13.32
N THR A 85 -1.48 -9.22 12.59
CA THR A 85 -1.44 -10.52 11.88
C THR A 85 -0.31 -10.55 10.86
N GLU A 86 -0.03 -9.43 10.20
CA GLU A 86 1.10 -9.27 9.29
C GLU A 86 2.45 -9.49 9.98
N LYS A 87 2.67 -8.88 11.16
CA LYS A 87 3.89 -9.11 11.94
C LYS A 87 4.04 -10.57 12.33
N ASP A 88 2.96 -11.22 12.75
CA ASP A 88 2.97 -12.64 13.13
C ASP A 88 3.30 -13.53 11.91
N ILE A 89 2.76 -13.21 10.72
CA ILE A 89 3.09 -13.90 9.47
C ILE A 89 4.56 -13.72 9.11
N LEU A 90 5.09 -12.49 9.18
CA LEU A 90 6.49 -12.23 8.85
C LEU A 90 7.45 -12.96 9.80
N ALA A 91 7.08 -13.16 11.06
CA ALA A 91 7.85 -13.92 12.04
C ALA A 91 7.91 -15.43 11.73
N VAL A 92 6.98 -15.98 10.93
CA VAL A 92 7.00 -17.38 10.47
C VAL A 92 8.01 -17.58 9.34
N LEU A 93 8.22 -16.55 8.52
CA LEU A 93 9.15 -16.57 7.40
C LEU A 93 10.60 -16.42 7.90
N ASN A 94 11.55 -17.03 7.21
CA ASN A 94 12.97 -16.75 7.45
C ASN A 94 13.41 -15.45 6.75
N ASP A 95 14.66 -15.04 6.97
CA ASP A 95 15.20 -13.77 6.45
C ASP A 95 15.18 -13.70 4.92
N GLU A 96 15.59 -14.77 4.23
CA GLU A 96 15.58 -14.85 2.76
C GLU A 96 14.16 -14.75 2.20
N GLN A 97 13.19 -15.41 2.84
CA GLN A 97 11.78 -15.36 2.47
C GLN A 97 11.18 -13.98 2.69
N ARG A 98 11.51 -13.30 3.79
CA ARG A 98 11.04 -11.92 4.04
C ARG A 98 11.62 -10.95 3.02
N GLN A 99 12.91 -11.06 2.72
CA GLN A 99 13.53 -10.24 1.68
C GLN A 99 12.86 -10.49 0.34
N ARG A 100 12.71 -11.75 -0.07
CA ARG A 100 12.09 -12.10 -1.35
C ARG A 100 10.63 -11.66 -1.42
N LEU A 101 9.88 -11.73 -0.32
CA LEU A 101 8.52 -11.21 -0.27
C LEU A 101 8.49 -9.69 -0.48
N SER A 102 9.44 -8.95 0.11
CA SER A 102 9.56 -7.51 -0.10
C SER A 102 9.85 -7.16 -1.57
N GLU A 103 10.80 -7.86 -2.20
CA GLU A 103 11.11 -7.74 -3.62
C GLU A 103 9.86 -7.98 -4.49
N ILE A 104 9.14 -9.08 -4.24
CA ILE A 104 7.89 -9.42 -4.94
C ILE A 104 6.82 -8.33 -4.74
N ARG A 105 6.71 -7.75 -3.55
CA ARG A 105 5.76 -6.66 -3.28
C ARG A 105 6.07 -5.43 -4.13
N VAL A 106 7.33 -5.00 -4.18
CA VAL A 106 7.76 -3.91 -5.06
C VAL A 106 7.39 -4.24 -6.50
N GLN A 107 7.60 -5.48 -6.94
CA GLN A 107 7.26 -5.90 -8.29
C GLN A 107 5.77 -5.85 -8.61
N ILE A 108 4.92 -6.32 -7.69
CA ILE A 108 3.47 -6.33 -7.88
C ILE A 108 2.93 -4.89 -7.85
N LYS A 109 3.42 -4.06 -6.93
CA LYS A 109 2.96 -2.66 -6.75
C LYS A 109 3.45 -1.72 -7.85
N GLY A 110 4.61 -2.02 -8.47
CA GLY A 110 5.27 -1.11 -9.39
C GLY A 110 5.54 0.25 -8.74
N ALA A 111 5.41 1.34 -9.50
CA ALA A 111 5.68 2.69 -9.00
C ALA A 111 4.79 3.12 -7.81
N THR A 112 3.68 2.43 -7.55
CA THR A 112 2.85 2.73 -6.36
C THR A 112 3.53 2.33 -5.04
N SER A 113 4.56 1.47 -5.09
CA SER A 113 5.39 1.12 -3.92
C SER A 113 6.15 2.33 -3.35
N LEU A 114 6.28 3.42 -4.11
CA LEU A 114 6.90 4.67 -3.65
C LEU A 114 6.16 5.33 -2.47
N SER A 115 4.93 4.90 -2.20
CA SER A 115 4.17 5.34 -1.02
C SER A 115 4.44 4.49 0.22
N ASP A 116 5.19 3.39 0.10
CA ASP A 116 5.55 2.54 1.22
C ASP A 116 6.74 3.13 1.96
N ASP A 117 6.66 3.18 3.29
CA ASP A 117 7.67 3.85 4.13
C ASP A 117 9.07 3.23 3.98
N ASP A 118 9.15 1.91 3.81
CA ASP A 118 10.41 1.17 3.60
C ASP A 118 11.05 1.52 2.25
N VAL A 119 10.27 1.51 1.17
CA VAL A 119 10.73 1.89 -0.17
C VAL A 119 11.11 3.37 -0.21
N ALA A 120 10.28 4.25 0.36
CA ALA A 120 10.54 5.68 0.39
C ALA A 120 11.81 6.03 1.18
N THR A 121 12.09 5.30 2.26
CA THR A 121 13.31 5.44 3.06
C THR A 121 14.53 4.98 2.30
N GLU A 122 14.46 3.81 1.66
CA GLU A 122 15.58 3.24 0.91
C GLU A 122 15.95 4.06 -0.32
N LEU A 123 14.96 4.61 -1.03
CA LEU A 123 15.16 5.55 -2.14
C LEU A 123 15.54 6.96 -1.69
N LYS A 124 15.54 7.22 -0.37
CA LYS A 124 15.79 8.54 0.23
C LYS A 124 14.94 9.62 -0.42
N LEU A 125 13.64 9.35 -0.61
CA LEU A 125 12.72 10.30 -1.22
C LEU A 125 12.66 11.58 -0.38
N THR A 126 12.75 12.73 -1.04
CA THR A 126 12.61 14.02 -0.37
C THR A 126 11.18 14.23 0.09
N ASP A 127 10.97 15.15 1.04
CA ASP A 127 9.62 15.49 1.50
C ASP A 127 8.75 16.01 0.36
N ASP A 128 9.32 16.77 -0.58
CA ASP A 128 8.64 17.25 -1.78
C ASP A 128 8.24 16.10 -2.72
N GLN A 129 9.11 15.11 -2.92
CA GLN A 129 8.79 13.91 -3.69
C GLN A 129 7.66 13.12 -3.03
N LYS A 130 7.76 12.86 -1.73
CA LYS A 130 6.72 12.16 -0.95
C LYS A 130 5.38 12.87 -1.03
N ALA A 131 5.36 14.20 -0.88
CA ALA A 131 4.16 15.00 -1.01
C ALA A 131 3.54 14.93 -2.42
N SER A 132 4.38 15.00 -3.46
CA SER A 132 3.96 14.90 -4.87
C SER A 132 3.40 13.52 -5.20
N ILE A 133 4.06 12.46 -4.74
CA ILE A 133 3.61 11.07 -4.87
C ILE A 133 2.23 10.91 -4.21
N LYS A 134 2.10 11.32 -2.94
CA LYS A 134 0.83 11.22 -2.21
C LYS A 134 -0.30 11.97 -2.91
N LYS A 135 -0.04 13.18 -3.41
CA LYS A 135 -1.00 13.97 -4.19
C LYS A 135 -1.43 13.22 -5.44
N ARG A 136 -0.48 12.69 -6.21
CA ARG A 136 -0.77 11.95 -7.44
C ARG A 136 -1.59 10.69 -7.19
N ARG A 137 -1.31 9.94 -6.11
CA ARG A 137 -2.08 8.77 -5.68
C ARG A 137 -3.53 9.11 -5.33
N SER A 138 -3.72 10.22 -4.62
CA SER A 138 -5.06 10.73 -4.28
C SER A 138 -5.86 11.12 -5.53
N GLU A 139 -5.20 11.74 -6.52
CA GLU A 139 -5.80 12.11 -7.80
C GLU A 139 -6.21 10.89 -8.63
N ALA A 140 -5.36 9.84 -8.71
CA ALA A 140 -5.69 8.59 -9.37
C ALA A 140 -6.91 7.91 -8.73
N THR A 141 -6.91 7.82 -7.40
CA THR A 141 -8.02 7.24 -6.64
C THR A 141 -9.32 8.02 -6.88
N SER A 142 -9.25 9.35 -6.85
CA SER A 142 -10.40 10.22 -7.10
C SER A 142 -10.91 10.10 -8.53
N GLN A 143 -10.00 9.97 -9.51
CA GLN A 143 -10.36 9.73 -10.91
C GLN A 143 -11.10 8.39 -11.05
N LEU A 144 -10.57 7.33 -10.44
CA LEU A 144 -11.21 6.03 -10.47
C LEU A 144 -12.62 6.05 -9.85
N VAL A 145 -12.77 6.66 -8.67
CA VAL A 145 -14.09 6.79 -8.02
C VAL A 145 -15.09 7.51 -8.92
N ARG A 146 -14.67 8.58 -9.60
CA ARG A 146 -15.53 9.30 -10.57
C ARG A 146 -15.94 8.41 -11.75
N GLU A 147 -15.02 7.62 -12.28
CA GLU A 147 -15.33 6.71 -13.40
C GLU A 147 -16.28 5.58 -12.96
N LEU A 148 -16.10 5.03 -11.76
CA LEU A 148 -16.98 4.01 -11.17
C LEU A 148 -18.41 4.49 -10.92
N GLN A 149 -18.60 5.79 -10.71
CA GLN A 149 -19.91 6.40 -10.49
C GLN A 149 -20.69 6.65 -11.79
N LYS A 150 -20.04 6.58 -12.96
CA LYS A 150 -20.72 6.74 -14.24
C LYS A 150 -21.62 5.52 -14.52
N PRO A 151 -22.78 5.71 -15.17
CA PRO A 151 -23.64 4.60 -15.58
C PRO A 151 -22.84 3.57 -16.37
N LYS A 152 -23.06 2.28 -16.08
CA LYS A 152 -22.25 1.14 -16.56
C LYS A 152 -22.02 1.19 -18.07
N HIS A 153 -20.89 1.77 -18.48
CA HIS A 153 -20.33 1.57 -19.80
C HIS A 153 -19.28 0.48 -19.65
N GLY A 154 -19.56 -0.71 -20.20
CA GLY A 154 -18.56 -1.78 -20.28
C GLY A 154 -17.26 -1.19 -20.83
N GLN A 155 -16.18 -1.36 -20.06
CA GLN A 155 -14.78 -0.91 -20.24
C GLN A 155 -14.09 -0.57 -18.91
N LEU A 156 -14.68 -0.90 -17.75
CA LEU A 156 -14.07 -0.63 -16.45
C LEU A 156 -12.62 -1.14 -16.35
N ASP A 157 -12.35 -2.35 -16.87
CA ASP A 157 -10.99 -2.91 -16.86
C ASP A 157 -10.00 -2.03 -17.63
N LYS A 158 -10.41 -1.49 -18.78
CA LYS A 158 -9.59 -0.58 -19.58
C LYS A 158 -9.38 0.76 -18.88
N VAL A 159 -10.41 1.28 -18.23
CA VAL A 159 -10.31 2.52 -17.44
C VAL A 159 -9.33 2.34 -16.26
N MET A 160 -9.43 1.22 -15.54
CA MET A 160 -8.50 0.86 -14.48
C MET A 160 -7.07 0.80 -15.03
N GLU A 161 -6.86 0.10 -16.13
CA GLU A 161 -5.56 -0.06 -16.78
C GLU A 161 -4.96 1.30 -17.21
N ASP A 162 -5.75 2.15 -17.85
CA ASP A 162 -5.31 3.46 -18.32
C ASP A 162 -4.94 4.39 -17.16
N ILE A 163 -5.75 4.40 -16.08
CA ILE A 163 -5.44 5.17 -14.86
C ILE A 163 -4.15 4.66 -14.23
N SER A 164 -4.00 3.34 -14.08
CA SER A 164 -2.79 2.74 -13.48
C SER A 164 -1.53 3.00 -14.30
N LYS A 165 -1.59 2.90 -15.63
CA LYS A 165 -0.45 3.21 -16.52
C LYS A 165 -0.06 4.68 -16.43
N GLN A 166 -1.04 5.58 -16.46
CA GLN A 166 -0.78 7.01 -16.38
C GLN A 166 -0.20 7.38 -15.01
N GLU A 167 -0.78 6.85 -13.93
CA GLU A 167 -0.25 7.03 -12.57
C GLU A 167 1.19 6.53 -12.46
N GLU A 168 1.49 5.33 -12.95
CA GLU A 168 2.84 4.80 -12.93
C GLU A 168 3.83 5.71 -13.67
N LYS A 169 3.48 6.16 -14.87
CA LYS A 169 4.31 7.09 -15.64
C LYS A 169 4.60 8.37 -14.86
N ASP A 170 3.58 8.95 -14.24
CA ASP A 170 3.71 10.21 -13.49
C ASP A 170 4.58 10.02 -12.24
N LEU A 171 4.40 8.91 -11.52
CA LEU A 171 5.18 8.59 -10.32
C LEU A 171 6.67 8.36 -10.64
N LEU A 172 6.98 7.63 -11.71
CA LEU A 172 8.37 7.39 -12.12
C LEU A 172 9.08 8.66 -12.61
N ALA A 173 8.33 9.60 -13.17
CA ALA A 173 8.86 10.91 -13.60
C ALA A 173 9.26 11.81 -12.42
N MET A 174 8.75 11.54 -11.20
CA MET A 174 9.13 12.28 -9.98
C MET A 174 10.47 11.82 -9.39
N LEU A 175 10.99 10.68 -9.85
CA LEU A 175 12.26 10.13 -9.39
C LEU A 175 13.44 10.69 -10.19
N THR A 176 14.62 10.69 -9.57
CA THR A 176 15.89 10.81 -10.30
C THR A 176 16.24 9.51 -11.00
N ASP A 177 17.23 9.53 -11.90
CA ASP A 177 17.76 8.31 -12.51
C ASP A 177 18.29 7.32 -11.44
N ASP A 178 19.09 7.80 -10.49
CA ASP A 178 19.62 6.99 -9.39
C ASP A 178 18.51 6.34 -8.53
N GLN A 179 17.39 7.03 -8.32
CA GLN A 179 16.24 6.50 -7.57
C GLN A 179 15.48 5.45 -8.39
N ARG A 180 15.36 5.61 -9.71
CA ARG A 180 14.78 4.57 -10.59
C ARG A 180 15.65 3.31 -10.61
N ASP A 181 16.96 3.48 -10.66
CA ASP A 181 17.91 2.37 -10.60
C ASP A 181 17.84 1.66 -9.23
N SER A 182 17.73 2.42 -8.15
CA SER A 182 17.58 1.88 -6.79
C SER A 182 16.25 1.12 -6.63
N LEU A 183 15.16 1.64 -7.18
CA LEU A 183 13.87 0.95 -7.19
C LEU A 183 13.93 -0.39 -7.95
N THR A 184 14.64 -0.42 -9.08
CA THR A 184 14.88 -1.65 -9.84
C THR A 184 15.69 -2.66 -9.03
N LYS A 185 16.73 -2.21 -8.31
CA LYS A 185 17.50 -3.08 -7.41
C LYS A 185 16.65 -3.64 -6.27
N LEU A 186 15.76 -2.83 -5.69
CA LEU A 186 14.85 -3.27 -4.63
C LEU A 186 13.81 -4.28 -5.10
N ALA A 187 13.40 -4.19 -6.36
CA ALA A 187 12.52 -5.18 -6.94
C ALA A 187 13.19 -6.56 -7.08
N GLY A 188 14.52 -6.62 -7.09
CA GLY A 188 15.26 -7.88 -7.09
C GLY A 188 15.05 -8.70 -8.35
N LYS A 189 15.08 -10.04 -8.21
CA LYS A 189 14.94 -10.95 -9.36
C LYS A 189 13.51 -10.94 -9.91
N PRO A 190 13.27 -10.97 -11.23
CA PRO A 190 11.92 -11.00 -11.79
C PRO A 190 11.05 -12.10 -11.17
N PHE A 191 9.82 -11.76 -10.81
CA PHE A 191 8.78 -12.65 -10.32
C PHE A 191 7.72 -12.83 -11.39
N LYS A 192 7.49 -14.10 -11.74
CA LYS A 192 6.52 -14.44 -12.77
C LYS A 192 5.12 -13.98 -12.32
N ASP A 193 4.38 -13.36 -13.23
CA ASP A 193 3.01 -12.88 -12.99
C ASP A 193 2.91 -11.77 -11.92
N ALA A 194 3.99 -11.00 -11.73
CA ALA A 194 3.96 -9.81 -10.89
C ALA A 194 2.92 -8.80 -11.39
N ARG A 195 2.87 -8.54 -12.70
CA ARG A 195 1.99 -7.54 -13.32
C ARG A 195 1.52 -7.90 -14.74
N PRO A 196 0.39 -7.34 -15.20
CA PRO A 196 -0.02 -7.40 -16.60
C PRO A 196 1.06 -6.86 -17.55
N LYS A 197 1.10 -7.38 -18.80
CA LYS A 197 2.03 -6.93 -19.84
C LYS A 197 1.80 -5.45 -20.16
N GLY A 198 2.89 -4.68 -20.30
CA GLY A 198 2.85 -3.27 -20.73
C GLY A 198 2.84 -2.21 -19.61
N MET A 199 2.97 -2.64 -18.35
CA MET A 199 3.36 -1.78 -17.23
C MET A 199 4.90 -1.69 -17.14
N TRP A 200 5.44 -0.78 -16.33
CA TRP A 200 6.90 -0.56 -16.24
C TRP A 200 7.65 -1.91 -16.10
N PRO A 201 8.60 -2.24 -16.99
CA PRO A 201 9.33 -3.49 -16.90
C PRO A 201 10.16 -3.53 -15.62
N ILE A 202 10.15 -4.68 -14.96
CA ILE A 202 10.93 -5.00 -13.77
C ILE A 202 11.76 -6.23 -14.09
#